data_AF-A0A370I891-F1
#
_entry.id   AF-A0A370I891-F1
#
_cell.length_a   1.000
_cell.length_b   1.000
_cell.length_c   1.000
_cell.angle_alpha   90.00
_cell.angle_beta   90.00
_cell.angle_gamma   90.00
#
_symmetry.space_group_name_H-M   'P 1'
#
loop_
_entity.id
_entity.type
_entity.pdbx_description
1 polymer ?
#
loop_
_entity_poly.entity_id
_entity_poly.type
_entity_poly.pdbx_seq_one_letter_code
_entity_poly.pdbx_strand_id
1 'polypeptide(L)' 'MTQTTAASVNSQSLAELDPELAAAMAGELARERDTLEMIASENFVPRAVL' A
#
# COMPACT_ATOMS: atom_id res chain seq x y z
N MET A 1 -18.66 31.62 1.14
CA MET A 1 -17.54 31.51 2.10
C MET A 1 -18.09 30.73 3.27
N THR A 2 -17.77 29.47 3.53
CA THR A 2 -16.47 28.78 3.57
C THR A 2 -16.75 27.29 3.38
N GLN A 3 -16.17 26.66 2.35
CA GLN A 3 -16.18 25.19 2.28
C GLN A 3 -14.99 24.75 3.14
N THR A 4 -15.29 24.32 4.36
CA THR A 4 -14.34 23.72 5.30
C THR A 4 -13.57 22.65 4.56
N THR A 5 -12.29 22.88 4.33
CA THR A 5 -11.40 21.90 3.68
C THR A 5 -11.12 20.79 4.68
N ALA A 6 -12.09 19.89 4.88
CA ALA A 6 -11.77 18.55 5.36
C ALA A 6 -10.64 18.05 4.45
N ALA A 7 -9.55 17.53 5.04
CA ALA A 7 -8.35 17.13 4.29
C ALA A 7 -8.79 16.40 3.01
N SER A 8 -8.36 16.93 1.85
CA SER A 8 -8.83 16.41 0.57
C SER A 8 -8.49 14.92 0.49
N VAL A 9 -9.45 14.09 0.07
CA VAL A 9 -9.27 12.64 -0.06
C VAL A 9 -7.98 12.30 -0.85
N ASN A 10 -7.64 13.11 -1.85
CA ASN A 10 -6.43 12.93 -2.67
C ASN A 10 -5.10 13.21 -1.95
N SER A 11 -5.16 13.80 -0.75
CA SER A 11 -3.98 14.14 0.07
C SER A 11 -3.89 13.32 1.36
N GLN A 12 -4.90 12.51 1.66
CA GLN A 12 -4.91 11.61 2.81
C GLN A 12 -4.00 10.41 2.52
N SER A 13 -3.34 9.91 3.57
CA SER A 13 -2.58 8.66 3.46
C SER A 13 -3.54 7.46 3.32
N LEU A 14 -3.09 6.38 2.67
CA LEU A 14 -3.92 5.17 2.55
C LEU A 14 -4.28 4.60 3.93
N ALA A 15 -3.37 4.69 4.91
CA ALA A 15 -3.63 4.21 6.26
C ALA A 15 -4.70 5.00 7.01
N GLU A 16 -4.90 6.28 6.67
CA GLU A 16 -5.96 7.12 7.23
C GLU A 16 -7.29 6.95 6.48
N LEU A 17 -7.22 6.83 5.14
CA LEU A 17 -8.39 6.71 4.29
C LEU A 17 -9.01 5.30 4.36
N ASP A 18 -8.18 4.27 4.34
CA ASP A 18 -8.57 2.86 4.37
C ASP A 18 -7.56 2.00 5.18
N PRO A 19 -7.74 1.95 6.52
CA PRO A 19 -6.87 1.17 7.40
C PRO A 19 -6.89 -0.33 7.13
N GLU A 20 -8.00 -0.87 6.63
CA GLU A 20 -8.15 -2.30 6.35
C GLU A 20 -7.31 -2.71 5.14
N LEU A 21 -7.38 -1.93 4.05
CA LEU A 21 -6.55 -2.15 2.88
C LEU A 21 -5.06 -1.95 3.20
N ALA A 22 -4.71 -0.93 3.99
CA ALA A 22 -3.34 -0.71 4.43
C ALA A 22 -2.78 -1.91 5.22
N ALA A 23 -3.60 -2.50 6.11
CA ALA A 23 -3.23 -3.70 6.86
C ALA A 23 -3.07 -4.93 5.95
N ALA A 24 -3.97 -5.11 4.97
CA ALA A 24 -3.88 -6.19 4.00
C ALA A 24 -2.58 -6.10 3.16
N MET A 25 -2.24 -4.91 2.67
CA MET A 25 -0.99 -4.67 1.94
C MET A 25 0.25 -4.95 2.80
N ALA A 26 0.23 -4.56 4.07
CA ALA A 26 1.32 -4.84 5.00
C ALA A 26 1.49 -6.35 5.25
N GLY A 27 0.37 -7.09 5.34
CA GLY A 27 0.35 -8.55 5.44
C GLY A 27 0.96 -9.22 4.22
N GLU A 28 0.60 -8.77 3.01
CA GLU A 28 1.17 -9.32 1.77
C GLU A 28 2.66 -9.04 1.65
N LEU A 29 3.10 -7.82 1.99
CA LEU A 29 4.52 -7.48 2.01
C LEU A 29 5.32 -8.35 3.00
N ALA A 30 4.72 -8.74 4.13
CA ALA A 30 5.35 -9.66 5.05
C ALA A 30 5.42 -11.08 4.45
N ARG A 31 4.34 -11.57 3.82
CA ARG A 31 4.30 -12.87 3.14
C ARG A 31 5.37 -12.98 2.05
N GLU A 32 5.51 -11.97 1.21
CA GLU A 32 6.54 -11.89 0.17
C GLU A 32 7.97 -11.92 0.72
N ARG A 33 8.19 -11.37 1.93
CA ARG A 33 9.52 -11.30 2.58
C ARG A 33 9.88 -12.54 3.37
N ASP A 34 8.90 -13.18 3.98
CA ASP A 34 9.11 -14.28 4.92
C ASP A 34 8.99 -15.65 4.26
N THR A 35 8.61 -15.70 2.98
CA THR A 35 8.48 -16.94 2.21
C THR A 35 9.45 -17.00 1.03
N LEU A 36 9.81 -18.22 0.63
CA LEU A 36 10.56 -18.46 -0.60
C LEU A 36 9.59 -18.51 -1.78
N GLU A 37 9.61 -17.48 -2.63
CA GLU A 37 8.82 -17.45 -3.86
C GLU A 37 9.41 -18.39 -4.92
N MET A 38 8.62 -19.38 -5.35
CA MET A 38 9.02 -20.38 -6.34
C MET A 38 8.26 -20.25 -7.68
N ILE A 39 7.52 -19.16 -7.85
CA ILE A 39 6.75 -18.90 -9.07
C ILE A 39 7.68 -18.28 -10.11
N ALA A 40 8.00 -19.04 -11.16
CA ALA A 40 9.01 -18.64 -12.15
C ALA A 40 8.69 -17.34 -12.93
N SER A 41 7.43 -16.94 -12.98
CA SER A 41 6.99 -15.70 -13.64
C SER A 41 6.96 -14.48 -12.73
N GLU A 42 7.15 -14.66 -11.42
CA GLU A 42 7.11 -13.57 -10.44
C GLU A 42 8.53 -13.04 -10.15
N ASN A 43 8.60 -11.77 -9.73
CA ASN A 43 9.88 -11.11 -9.47
C ASN A 43 9.72 -9.94 -8.48
N PHE A 44 10.79 -9.62 -7.76
CA PHE A 44 10.86 -8.44 -6.89
C PHE A 44 11.48 -7.26 -7.64
N VAL A 45 10.67 -6.23 -7.92
CA VAL A 45 11.12 -5.06 -8.67
C VAL A 45 11.81 -4.02 -7.77
N PRO A 46 12.81 -3.27 -8.28
CA PRO A 46 13.41 -2.17 -7.54
C PRO A 46 12.37 -1.09 -7.22
N ARG A 47 12.52 -0.42 -6.07
CA ARG A 47 11.61 0.67 -5.67
C ARG A 47 11.55 1.83 -6.68
N ALA A 48 12.58 2.03 -7.49
CA ALA A 48 12.56 3.05 -8.55
C ALA A 48 11.54 2.78 -9.66
N VAL A 49 11.00 1.54 -9.74
CA VAL A 49 9.96 1.13 -10.68
C VAL A 49 8.55 1.30 -10.09
N LEU A 50 8.44 1.30 -8.75
CA LEU A 50 7.18 1.48 -8.01
C LEU A 50 6.81 2.97 -7.91
#